data_AF-A0A7V6HEJ5-F1
#
_entry.id   AF-A0A7V6HEJ5-F1
#
_cell.length_a   1.000
_cell.length_b   1.000
_cell.length_c   1.000
_cell.angle_alpha   90.00
_cell.angle_beta   90.00
_cell.angle_gamma   90.00
#
_symmetry.space_group_name_H-M   'P 1'
#
loop_
_entity.id
_entity.type
_entity.pdbx_description
1 polymer ?
#
loop_
_entity_poly.entity_id
_entity_poly.type
_entity_poly.pdbx_seq_one_letter_code
_entity_poly.pdbx_strand_id
1 'polypeptide(L)'
;MHFARLKTHGYRGEGYYFITFATAPRRALLSEIRDGRIQLFPEGRAVVEAWQRIPADDPAYSLRINVVMPTTFTASWFAKAVPVTRFRRSSNG
;
A
#
# COMPACT_ATOMS: atom_id res chain seq x y z
N MET A 1 0.17 -19.22 -7.84
CA MET A 1 0.80 -18.54 -6.69
C MET A 1 0.09 -18.98 -5.42
N HIS A 2 0.85 -19.46 -4.44
CA HIS A 2 0.33 -19.87 -3.13
C HIS A 2 0.61 -18.72 -2.17
N PHE A 3 -0.41 -17.97 -1.76
CA PHE A 3 -0.23 -16.89 -0.80
C PHE A 3 -0.01 -17.50 0.59
N ALA A 4 1.23 -17.48 1.07
CA ALA A 4 1.58 -17.99 2.39
C ALA A 4 1.00 -17.06 3.47
N ARG A 5 -0.22 -17.34 3.90
CA ARG A 5 -0.76 -16.78 5.15
C ARG A 5 -0.22 -17.60 6.31
N LEU A 6 0.48 -16.94 7.25
CA LEU A 6 0.93 -17.60 8.46
C LEU A 6 -0.31 -17.95 9.31
N LYS A 7 -0.53 -19.26 9.57
CA LYS A 7 -1.75 -19.77 10.22
C LYS A 7 -2.06 -19.12 11.58
N THR A 8 -1.03 -18.71 12.30
CA THR A 8 -1.12 -18.11 13.64
C THR A 8 -1.09 -16.58 13.62
N HIS A 9 -0.99 -15.94 12.45
CA HIS A 9 -0.89 -14.49 12.36
C HIS A 9 -2.24 -13.84 12.03
N GLY A 10 -2.72 -13.02 12.96
CA GLY A 10 -3.91 -12.21 12.78
C GLY A 10 -3.62 -10.94 11.99
N TYR A 11 -3.74 -10.99 10.66
CA TYR A 11 -3.62 -9.82 9.76
C TYR A 11 -4.70 -8.73 9.97
N ARG A 12 -5.51 -8.83 11.03
CA ARG A 12 -6.52 -7.84 11.44
C ARG A 12 -5.99 -6.91 12.54
N GLY A 13 -4.83 -7.23 13.12
CA GLY A 13 -4.15 -6.38 14.09
C GLY A 13 -3.41 -5.23 13.41
N GLU A 14 -2.88 -4.33 14.23
CA GLU A 14 -1.97 -3.30 13.76
C GLU A 14 -0.66 -3.91 13.23
N GLY A 15 -0.04 -3.26 12.25
CA GLY A 15 1.22 -3.77 11.70
C GLY A 15 1.72 -3.05 10.47
N TYR A 16 2.95 -3.37 10.11
CA TYR A 16 3.61 -2.85 8.92
C TYR A 16 3.40 -3.76 7.71
N TYR A 17 3.12 -3.14 6.57
CA TYR A 17 2.92 -3.81 5.29
C TYR A 17 3.81 -3.17 4.23
N PHE A 18 4.49 -4.00 3.45
CA PHE A 18 5.27 -3.57 2.30
C PHE A 18 4.56 -4.02 1.04
N ILE A 19 4.15 -3.07 0.22
CA ILE A 19 3.44 -3.32 -1.04
C ILE A 19 4.35 -2.88 -2.16
N THR A 20 4.69 -3.82 -3.04
CA THR A 20 5.46 -3.55 -4.26
C THR A 20 4.68 -4.03 -5.47
N PHE A 21 4.60 -3.19 -6.50
CA PHE A 21 4.15 -3.59 -7.82
C PHE A 21 5.10 -3.08 -8.90
N ALA A 22 5.03 -3.72 -10.06
CA ALA A 22 5.79 -3.35 -11.24
C ALA A 22 4.84 -3.05 -12.39
N THR A 23 5.25 -2.16 -13.27
CA THR A 23 4.59 -2.00 -14.58
C THR A 23 4.70 -3.32 -15.35
N ALA A 24 3.71 -3.65 -16.16
CA ALA A 24 3.81 -4.77 -17.10
C ALA A 24 4.19 -4.22 -18.48
N PRO A 25 5.12 -4.84 -19.23
CA PRO A 25 6.12 -5.86 -18.92
C PRO A 25 7.45 -5.27 -18.39
N ARG A 26 7.45 -4.64 -17.21
CA ARG A 26 8.55 -3.84 -16.63
C ARG A 26 9.02 -2.70 -17.53
N ARG A 27 8.09 -1.99 -18.16
CA ARG A 27 8.38 -0.78 -18.93
C ARG A 27 8.68 0.40 -18.00
N ALA A 28 9.66 1.23 -18.35
CA ALA A 28 10.04 2.42 -17.60
C ALA A 28 8.97 3.53 -17.76
N LEU A 29 7.79 3.34 -17.14
CA LEU A 29 6.66 4.26 -17.27
C LEU A 29 6.52 5.20 -16.07
N LEU A 30 7.16 4.90 -14.95
CA LEU A 30 6.96 5.68 -13.72
C LEU A 30 7.97 6.81 -13.59
N SER A 31 9.21 6.57 -14.04
CA SER A 31 10.30 7.54 -13.93
C SER A 31 11.47 7.19 -14.82
N GLU A 32 12.46 8.07 -14.83
CA GLU A 32 13.81 7.81 -15.29
C GLU A 32 14.84 8.22 -14.22
N ILE A 33 16.06 7.73 -14.36
CA ILE A 33 17.19 8.14 -13.53
C ILE A 33 18.10 9.01 -14.38
N ARG A 34 18.24 10.29 -14.03
CA ARG A 34 19.16 11.24 -14.66
C ARG A 34 20.02 11.89 -13.60
N ASP A 35 21.34 11.87 -13.80
CA ASP A 35 22.34 12.43 -12.88
C ASP A 35 22.18 11.92 -11.43
N GLY A 36 21.91 10.63 -11.29
CA GLY A 36 21.69 9.97 -9.99
C GLY A 36 20.39 10.36 -9.29
N ARG A 37 19.50 11.10 -9.95
CA ARG A 37 18.21 11.55 -9.40
C ARG A 37 17.04 10.93 -10.16
N ILE A 38 15.97 10.67 -9.42
CA ILE A 38 14.72 10.15 -9.97
C ILE A 38 13.93 11.33 -10.54
N GLN A 39 13.58 11.24 -11.82
CA GLN A 39 12.67 12.17 -12.48
C GLN A 39 11.37 11.43 -12.78
N LEU A 40 10.28 11.80 -12.08
CA LEU A 40 8.98 11.17 -12.28
C LEU A 40 8.39 11.56 -13.63
N PHE A 41 7.81 10.57 -14.31
CA PHE A 41 6.87 10.81 -15.39
C PHE A 41 5.47 11.12 -14.82
N PRO A 42 4.52 11.59 -15.65
CA PRO A 42 3.15 11.84 -15.20
C PRO A 42 2.52 10.62 -14.51
N GLU A 43 2.75 9.42 -15.01
CA GLU A 43 2.22 8.18 -14.45
C GLU A 43 2.82 7.88 -13.07
N GLY A 44 4.12 8.12 -12.89
CA GLY A 44 4.76 7.97 -11.57
C GLY A 44 4.25 8.97 -10.55
N ARG A 45 4.00 10.23 -10.97
CA ARG A 45 3.35 11.25 -10.10
C ARG A 45 1.94 10.82 -9.71
N ALA A 46 1.13 10.39 -10.67
CA ALA A 46 -0.24 9.93 -10.42
C ALA A 46 -0.28 8.77 -9.41
N VAL A 47 0.65 7.81 -9.50
CA VAL A 47 0.79 6.73 -8.52
C VAL A 47 1.14 7.26 -7.13
N VAL A 48 2.11 8.18 -7.03
CA VAL A 48 2.53 8.79 -5.76
C VAL A 48 1.36 9.52 -5.10
N GLU A 49 0.66 10.36 -5.85
CA GLU A 49 -0.48 11.14 -5.39
C GLU A 49 -1.63 10.24 -4.94
N ALA A 50 -1.97 9.22 -5.73
CA ALA A 50 -3.01 8.26 -5.39
C ALA A 50 -2.72 7.55 -4.06
N TRP A 51 -1.47 7.12 -3.84
CA TRP A 51 -1.08 6.50 -2.58
C TRP A 51 -1.04 7.51 -1.43
N GLN A 52 -0.54 8.72 -1.63
CA GLN A 52 -0.52 9.76 -0.60
C GLN A 52 -1.92 10.18 -0.15
N ARG A 53 -2.95 10.02 -0.99
CA ARG A 53 -4.34 10.32 -0.66
C ARG A 53 -5.00 9.28 0.23
N ILE A 54 -4.56 8.01 0.20
CA ILE A 54 -5.24 6.92 0.92
C ILE A 54 -5.45 7.20 2.41
N PRO A 55 -4.49 7.75 3.18
CA PRO A 55 -4.73 8.07 4.60
C PRO A 55 -5.88 9.04 4.86
N ALA A 56 -6.22 9.89 3.87
CA ALA A 56 -7.37 10.79 3.96
C ALA A 56 -8.70 10.06 3.71
N ASP A 57 -8.69 9.08 2.81
CA ASP A 57 -9.86 8.25 2.48
C ASP A 57 -10.11 7.17 3.57
N ASP A 58 -9.04 6.61 4.14
CA ASP A 58 -9.09 5.63 5.23
C ASP A 58 -7.99 5.89 6.28
N PRO A 59 -8.33 6.58 7.39
CA PRO A 59 -7.41 6.87 8.48
C PRO A 59 -6.89 5.65 9.26
N ALA A 60 -7.42 4.44 8.99
CA ALA A 60 -6.87 3.20 9.53
C ALA A 60 -5.49 2.88 8.92
N TYR A 61 -5.15 3.49 7.78
CA TYR A 61 -3.86 3.31 7.14
C TYR A 61 -3.02 4.59 7.19
N SER A 62 -1.70 4.43 7.30
CA SER A 62 -0.76 5.54 7.27
C SER A 62 0.42 5.17 6.38
N LEU A 63 0.63 5.97 5.33
CA LEU A 63 1.80 5.85 4.47
C LEU A 63 3.03 6.30 5.25
N ARG A 64 4.07 5.47 5.29
CA ARG A 64 5.33 5.82 5.95
C ARG A 64 6.35 6.30 4.93
N ILE A 65 6.59 5.49 3.91
CA ILE A 65 7.57 5.76 2.86
C ILE A 65 7.03 5.18 1.55
N ASN A 66 7.24 5.88 0.44
CA ASN A 66 7.13 5.30 -0.89
C ASN A 66 8.42 5.54 -1.69
N VAL A 67 8.70 4.64 -2.64
CA VAL A 67 9.86 4.70 -3.53
C VAL A 67 9.39 4.37 -4.94
N VAL A 68 9.75 5.22 -5.90
CA VAL A 68 9.41 5.04 -7.31
C VAL A 68 10.67 4.82 -8.12
N MET A 69 10.83 3.62 -8.68
CA MET A 69 11.84 3.32 -9.69
C MET A 69 11.18 3.33 -11.07
N PRO A 70 11.95 3.39 -12.17
CA PRO A 70 11.40 3.49 -13.51
C PRO A 70 10.26 2.50 -13.81
N THR A 71 10.38 1.27 -13.30
CA THR A 71 9.47 0.16 -13.57
C THR A 71 8.70 -0.33 -12.34
N THR A 72 9.04 0.14 -11.14
CA THR A 72 8.47 -0.38 -9.88
C THR A 72 8.10 0.72 -8.90
N PHE A 73 7.09 0.43 -8.09
CA PHE A 73 6.68 1.25 -6.97
C PHE A 73 6.68 0.37 -5.73
N THR A 74 7.23 0.87 -4.63
CA THR A 74 7.18 0.22 -3.32
C THR A 74 6.69 1.20 -2.27
N ALA A 75 5.79 0.77 -1.41
CA ALA A 75 5.34 1.56 -0.27
C ALA A 75 5.35 0.74 1.03
N SER A 76 5.74 1.40 2.11
CA SER A 76 5.63 0.93 3.49
C SER A 76 4.43 1.60 4.15
N TRP A 77 3.53 0.77 4.64
CA TRP A 77 2.27 1.15 5.26
C TRP A 77 2.25 0.71 6.71
N PHE A 78 1.62 1.53 7.56
CA PHE A 78 1.19 1.10 8.88
C PHE A 78 -0.33 1.00 8.88
N ALA A 79 -0.86 -0.17 9.22
CA ALA A 79 -2.27 -0.39 9.46
C ALA A 79 -2.54 -0.31 10.97
N LYS A 80 -3.57 0.42 11.37
CA LYS A 80 -4.08 0.46 12.74
C LYS A 80 -5.05 -0.70 12.94
N ALA A 81 -5.19 -1.15 14.19
CA ALA A 81 -6.24 -2.07 14.55
C ALA A 81 -7.60 -1.40 14.35
N VAL A 82 -8.47 -1.99 13.51
CA VAL A 82 -9.87 -1.56 13.43
C VAL A 82 -10.59 -2.16 14.64
N PRO A 83 -11.25 -1.36 15.50
CA PRO A 83 -12.01 -1.90 16.60
C PRO A 83 -13.09 -2.83 16.05
N VAL A 84 -13.05 -4.10 16.47
CA VAL A 84 -14.09 -5.06 16.13
C VAL A 84 -15.33 -4.66 16.92
N THR A 85 -16.21 -3.86 16.34
CA THR A 85 -17.57 -3.72 16.87
C THR A 85 -18.22 -5.08 16.69
N ARG A 86 -18.23 -5.88 17.75
CA ARG A 86 -18.92 -7.16 17.80
C ARG A 86 -20.38 -6.88 17.46
N PHE A 87 -20.82 -7.24 16.25
CA PHE A 87 -22.23 -7.13 15.89
C PHE A 87 -22.98 -8.12 16.77
N ARG A 88 -23.54 -7.63 17.88
CA ARG A 88 -24.41 -8.42 18.75
C ARG A 88 -25.68 -8.65 17.94
N ARG A 89 -25.84 -9.85 17.37
CA ARG A 89 -27.14 -10.31 16.89
C ARG A 89 -28.10 -10.14 18.07
N SER A 90 -29.08 -9.25 17.94
CA SER A 90 -30.25 -9.28 18.81
C SER A 90 -30.95 -10.60 18.51
N SER A 91 -30.83 -11.55 19.41
CA SER A 91 -31.77 -12.67 19.49
C SER A 91 -33.11 -12.05 19.89
N ASN A 92 -33.98 -11.80 18.91
CA ASN A 92 -35.40 -11.59 19.16
C ASN A 92 -36.13 -12.90 18.86
N GLY A 93 -36.85 -13.40 19.87
CA GLY A 93 -37.93 -14.38 19.74
C GLY A 93 -37.48 -15.83 19.78
#